data_AF-A0A968HJF9-F1
#
_entry.id   AF-A0A968HJF9-F1
#
_cell.length_a   1.000
_cell.length_b   1.000
_cell.length_c   1.000
_cell.angle_alpha   90.00
_cell.angle_beta   90.00
_cell.angle_gamma   90.00
#
_symmetry.space_group_name_H-M   'P 1'
#
loop_
_entity.id
_entity.type
_entity.pdbx_description
1 polymer ?
#
loop_
_entity_poly.entity_id
_entity_poly.type
_entity_poly.pdbx_seq_one_letter_code
_entity_poly.pdbx_strand_id
1 'polypeptide(L)'
;MGMPCEVNSILKLKPSQGYPPHLEVGQRHQVRKAGYRIMPVDVPIPLVDEHWVARADIRIYRLVWEDGTTTVDFEIDRIYETPFLTKV
;
A
#
# COMPACT_ATOMS: atom_id res chain seq x y z
N MET A 1 28.53 -7.58 -1.96
CA MET A 1 27.31 -7.38 -2.77
C MET A 1 26.17 -7.04 -1.82
N GLY A 2 25.38 -5.99 -2.11
CA GLY A 2 24.32 -5.50 -1.21
C GLY A 2 22.93 -6.02 -1.57
N MET A 3 21.96 -5.83 -0.67
CA MET A 3 20.55 -6.16 -0.89
C MET A 3 19.80 -4.88 -1.31
N PRO A 4 19.28 -4.78 -2.55
CA PRO A 4 18.52 -3.62 -2.97
C PRO A 4 17.10 -3.68 -2.37
N CYS A 5 16.76 -2.67 -1.55
CA CYS A 5 15.43 -2.52 -0.97
C CYS A 5 14.92 -1.08 -1.18
N GLU A 6 13.62 -0.91 -1.29
CA GLU A 6 12.97 0.41 -1.33
C GLU A 6 12.11 0.60 -0.07
N VAL A 7 12.29 1.72 0.62
CA VAL A 7 11.49 2.08 1.79
C VAL A 7 10.28 2.90 1.33
N ASN A 8 9.08 2.45 1.66
CA ASN A 8 7.84 3.14 1.33
C ASN A 8 7.03 3.45 2.59
N SER A 9 6.75 4.74 2.82
CA SER A 9 5.86 5.24 3.89
C SER A 9 4.40 5.35 3.46
N ILE A 10 4.12 5.13 2.17
CA ILE A 10 2.78 5.11 1.58
C ILE A 10 2.63 3.83 0.75
N LEU A 11 1.41 3.29 0.67
CA LEU A 11 1.09 2.23 -0.27
C LEU A 11 0.53 2.83 -1.55
N LYS A 12 1.43 3.19 -2.47
CA LYS A 12 1.03 3.58 -3.84
C LYS A 12 0.73 2.36 -4.69
N LEU A 13 -0.46 2.29 -5.29
CA LEU A 13 -0.88 1.19 -6.15
C LEU A 13 -1.41 1.70 -7.50
N LYS A 14 -1.06 0.97 -8.56
CA LYS A 14 -1.72 1.06 -9.87
C LYS A 14 -2.88 0.07 -9.94
N PRO A 15 -3.87 0.25 -10.85
CA PRO A 15 -4.92 -0.74 -11.08
C PRO A 15 -4.38 -2.16 -11.33
N SER A 16 -3.30 -2.29 -12.10
CA SER A 16 -2.64 -3.57 -12.39
C SER A 16 -1.99 -4.26 -11.18
N GLN A 17 -1.81 -3.55 -10.07
CA GLN A 17 -1.22 -4.08 -8.83
C GLN A 17 -2.29 -4.54 -7.83
N GLY A 18 -3.57 -4.50 -8.22
CA GLY A 18 -4.69 -4.88 -7.36
C GLY A 18 -5.26 -3.73 -6.55
N TYR A 19 -5.26 -2.50 -7.08
CA TYR A 19 -5.96 -1.39 -6.42
C TYR A 19 -7.45 -1.76 -6.26
N PRO A 20 -8.02 -1.69 -5.03
CA PRO A 20 -9.41 -2.08 -4.80
C PRO A 20 -10.40 -1.18 -5.58
N PRO A 21 -11.37 -1.75 -6.31
CA PRO A 21 -12.35 -0.94 -7.05
C PRO A 21 -13.34 -0.21 -6.13
N HIS A 22 -13.56 -0.77 -4.94
CA HIS A 22 -14.37 -0.18 -3.88
C HIS A 22 -13.57 -0.21 -2.59
N LEU A 23 -13.67 0.86 -1.79
CA LEU A 23 -13.02 0.95 -0.48
C LEU A 23 -14.10 0.82 0.59
N GLU A 24 -13.92 -0.12 1.50
CA GLU A 24 -14.78 -0.32 2.66
C GLU A 24 -13.91 -0.51 3.91
N VAL A 25 -14.25 0.17 5.00
CA VAL A 25 -13.50 0.07 6.27
C VAL A 25 -13.58 -1.36 6.81
N GLY A 26 -12.44 -1.89 7.25
CA GLY A 26 -12.29 -3.28 7.69
C GLY A 26 -12.09 -4.29 6.55
N GLN A 27 -12.20 -3.86 5.29
CA GLN A 27 -11.97 -4.74 4.15
C GLN A 27 -10.49 -5.06 4.00
N ARG A 28 -10.19 -6.34 3.72
CA ARG A 28 -8.82 -6.84 3.53
C ARG A 28 -8.51 -7.04 2.06
N HIS A 29 -7.29 -6.70 1.69
CA HIS A 29 -6.79 -6.82 0.33
C HIS A 29 -5.36 -7.36 0.32
N GLN A 30 -5.01 -8.00 -0.79
CA GLN A 30 -3.66 -8.46 -1.09
C GLN A 30 -3.19 -7.82 -2.39
N VAL A 31 -1.97 -7.27 -2.37
CA VAL A 31 -1.37 -6.60 -3.52
C VAL A 31 0.08 -7.01 -3.69
N ARG A 32 0.62 -6.81 -4.89
CA ARG A 32 1.99 -7.19 -5.24
C ARG A 32 2.79 -5.99 -5.77
N LYS A 33 4.01 -5.83 -5.29
CA LYS A 33 4.98 -4.84 -5.75
C LYS A 33 6.27 -5.52 -6.21
N ALA A 34 6.84 -5.03 -7.30
CA ALA A 34 8.13 -5.49 -7.77
C ALA A 34 9.26 -4.98 -6.85
N GLY A 35 10.26 -5.84 -6.62
CA GLY A 35 11.37 -5.61 -5.70
C GLY A 35 11.01 -5.83 -4.23
N TYR A 36 12.03 -5.80 -3.38
CA TYR A 36 11.88 -5.89 -1.93
C TYR A 36 11.53 -4.52 -1.35
N ARG A 37 10.35 -4.43 -0.72
CA ARG A 37 9.80 -3.20 -0.14
C ARG A 37 9.78 -3.29 1.38
N ILE A 38 10.32 -2.27 2.03
CA ILE A 38 10.22 -2.09 3.48
C ILE A 38 9.06 -1.12 3.71
N MET A 39 8.06 -1.56 4.46
CA MET A 39 6.86 -0.77 4.78
C MET A 39 6.52 -0.96 6.26
N PRO A 40 5.93 0.05 6.94
CA PRO A 40 5.45 -0.10 8.31
C PRO A 40 4.36 -1.17 8.39
N VAL A 41 4.47 -2.08 9.35
CA VAL A 41 3.46 -3.11 9.69
C VAL A 41 2.77 -2.69 10.98
N ASP A 42 1.47 -2.95 11.09
CA ASP A 42 0.59 -2.59 12.21
C ASP A 42 0.44 -1.08 12.50
N VAL A 43 0.97 -0.23 11.62
CA VAL A 43 0.84 1.23 11.69
C VAL A 43 -0.03 1.72 10.53
N PRO A 44 -0.96 2.68 10.74
CA PRO A 44 -1.70 3.31 9.66
C PRO A 44 -0.78 4.03 8.68
N ILE A 45 -0.89 3.70 7.40
CA ILE A 45 -0.22 4.40 6.30
C ILE A 45 -1.20 4.77 5.19
N PRO A 46 -0.95 5.84 4.41
CA PRO A 46 -1.84 6.21 3.32
C PRO A 46 -1.84 5.21 2.17
N LEU A 47 -3.04 4.83 1.72
CA LEU A 47 -3.31 4.19 0.43
C LEU A 47 -3.44 5.27 -0.65
N VAL A 48 -2.56 5.18 -1.65
CA VAL A 48 -2.40 6.22 -2.67
C VAL A 48 -2.64 5.62 -4.06
N ASP A 49 -3.45 6.29 -4.87
CA ASP A 49 -3.73 5.87 -6.23
C ASP A 49 -2.58 6.22 -7.21
N GLU A 50 -2.75 5.87 -8.49
CA GLU A 50 -1.75 6.13 -9.52
C GLU A 50 -1.44 7.62 -9.72
N HIS A 51 -2.42 8.49 -9.42
CA HIS A 51 -2.39 9.94 -9.54
C HIS A 51 -1.84 10.64 -8.29
N TRP A 52 -1.26 9.89 -7.35
CA TRP A 52 -0.71 10.42 -6.09
C TRP A 52 -1.77 10.99 -5.13
N VAL A 53 -3.03 10.60 -5.29
CA VAL A 53 -4.10 11.00 -4.38
C VAL A 53 -4.25 9.95 -3.29
N ALA A 54 -4.13 10.36 -2.02
CA ALA A 54 -4.44 9.51 -0.89
C ALA A 54 -5.96 9.42 -0.71
N ARG A 55 -6.45 8.18 -0.60
CA ARG A 55 -7.88 7.86 -0.55
C ARG A 55 -8.31 7.30 0.80
N ALA A 56 -7.40 6.65 1.51
CA ALA A 56 -7.65 5.96 2.77
C ALA A 56 -6.36 5.81 3.57
N ASP A 57 -6.49 5.54 4.87
CA ASP A 57 -5.46 4.91 5.69
C ASP A 57 -5.67 3.40 5.69
N ILE A 58 -4.56 2.66 5.67
CA ILE A 58 -4.54 1.21 5.73
C ILE A 58 -3.59 0.72 6.83
N ARG A 59 -3.85 -0.47 7.35
CA ARG A 59 -2.92 -1.18 8.24
C ARG A 59 -2.42 -2.44 7.54
N ILE A 60 -1.12 -2.51 7.28
CA ILE A 60 -0.48 -3.73 6.76
C ILE A 60 -0.36 -4.72 7.92
N TYR A 61 -0.88 -5.94 7.75
CA TYR A 61 -0.77 -7.01 8.75
C TYR A 61 0.13 -8.17 8.28
N ARG A 62 0.45 -8.23 6.98
CA ARG A 62 1.41 -9.20 6.45
C ARG A 62 2.21 -8.59 5.29
N LEU A 63 3.52 -8.79 5.33
CA LEU A 63 4.44 -8.39 4.27
C LEU A 63 5.41 -9.54 4.00
N VAL A 64 5.42 -10.04 2.76
CA VAL A 64 6.20 -11.22 2.36
C VAL A 64 7.10 -10.86 1.19
N TRP A 65 8.38 -11.18 1.31
CA TRP A 65 9.36 -11.09 0.22
C TRP A 65 9.62 -12.48 -0.36
N GLU A 66 9.37 -12.63 -1.65
CA GLU A 66 9.57 -13.89 -2.37
C GLU A 66 9.86 -13.59 -3.84
N ASP A 67 10.88 -14.25 -4.41
CA ASP A 67 11.24 -14.16 -5.83
C ASP A 67 11.30 -12.72 -6.40
N GLY A 68 11.95 -11.82 -5.65
CA GLY A 68 12.09 -10.41 -6.05
C GLY A 68 10.76 -9.63 -6.07
N THR A 69 9.72 -10.14 -5.41
CA THR A 69 8.41 -9.52 -5.27
C THR A 69 8.09 -9.31 -3.80
N THR A 70 7.39 -8.22 -3.49
CA THR A 70 6.77 -8.00 -2.18
C THR A 70 5.27 -8.16 -2.29
N THR A 71 4.73 -9.12 -1.54
CA THR A 71 3.28 -9.27 -1.34
C THR A 71 2.90 -8.54 -0.05
N VAL A 72 1.89 -7.68 -0.13
CA VAL A 72 1.40 -6.87 0.99
C VAL A 72 -0.05 -7.21 1.22
N ASP A 73 -0.39 -7.66 2.42
CA ASP A 73 -1.77 -7.81 2.85
C ASP A 73 -2.10 -6.73 3.89
N PHE A 74 -3.19 -6.02 3.62
CA PHE A 74 -3.60 -4.88 4.42
C PHE A 74 -5.10 -4.83 4.62
N GLU A 75 -5.51 -4.05 5.60
CA GLU A 75 -6.90 -3.74 5.92
C GLU A 75 -7.13 -2.24 5.76
N ILE A 76 -8.30 -1.83 5.28
CA ILE A 76 -8.71 -0.42 5.26
C ILE A 76 -9.06 0.03 6.67
N ASP A 77 -8.30 0.96 7.24
CA ASP A 77 -8.52 1.48 8.60
C ASP A 77 -9.46 2.70 8.58
N ARG A 78 -9.30 3.59 7.59
CA ARG A 78 -10.13 4.80 7.43
C ARG A 78 -10.22 5.21 5.98
N ILE A 79 -11.39 5.68 5.54
CA ILE A 79 -11.57 6.29 4.20
C ILE A 79 -11.66 7.80 4.36
N TYR A 80 -11.01 8.55 3.48
CA TYR A 80 -11.08 10.01 3.50
C TYR A 80 -12.29 10.53 2.74
N GLU A 81 -13.08 11.38 3.40
CA GLU A 81 -14.20 12.09 2.75
C GLU A 81 -13.69 13.03 1.65
N THR A 82 -12.55 13.69 1.89
CA THR A 82 -11.86 14.55 0.92
C THR A 82 -10.46 14.00 0.65
N PRO A 83 -10.26 13.28 -0.48
CA PRO A 83 -8.95 12.84 -0.91
C PRO A 83 -7.98 14.00 -1.15
N PHE A 84 -6.69 13.79 -0.92
CA PHE A 84 -5.67 14.84 -1.05
C PHE A 84 -4.41 14.35 -1.77
N LEU A 85 -3.68 15.28 -2.39
CA LEU A 85 -2.42 14.98 -3.08
C LEU A 85 -1.29 14.74 -2.07
N THR A 86 -0.56 13.64 -2.26
CA THR A 86 0.60 13.26 -1.42
C THR A 86 1.93 13.70 -1.99
N LYS A 87 1.94 14.13 -3.26
CA LYS A 87 3.09 14.70 -3.93
C LYS A 87 2.74 16.13 -4.33
N VAL A 88 3.41 17.09 -3.70
CA VAL A 88 3.42 18.50 -4.10
C VAL A 88 4.56 18.70 -5.09
#